data_AF-A0A6A8AKT8-F1
#
_entry.id   AF-A0A6A8AKT8-F1
#
_cell.length_a   1.000
_cell.length_b   1.000
_cell.length_c   1.000
_cell.angle_alpha   90.00
_cell.angle_beta   90.00
_cell.angle_gamma   90.00
#
_symmetry.space_group_name_H-M   'P 1'
#
loop_
_entity.id
_entity.type
_entity.pdbx_description
1 polymer ?
#
loop_
_entity_poly.entity_id
_entity_poly.type
_entity_poly.pdbx_seq_one_letter_code
_entity_poly.pdbx_strand_id
1 'polypeptide(L)'
;KVIAYGYKAGDGLEDRTEDSVEDVLNEIMEKDLPGVRITIPEKAGELAVRLAFEIKKRKKRKASYLLAEEKIRGEASRCNSCDICFGVCPSRLAISNAMEEGVKALADIYEECIFCGKCEIACPEGIPIIDLIISAASATGKIREDIYLMRAGRGPMSELEWRDLTFGVVLGGNGPGMVNIVGCGNYPGSEREVADMARYFLERNAIVTVSGCVAADVAKYFDEDEKKYLFEQYIAAGVLKGLVNFGGCTAISHVPSAVYRGALVGSAYTPKANWTQIADYLYARLPVVVILWGAATEEMYAVASGLVRSGIPVVVGPSGFEFKRYFMGDKHDRSKWWMYDGVTGEKKEVEPCPVHMLVPVETKEEAIAMSAKLLHRPLALRDPRLASLEAENEAHKEFFGEYSDDWHLYVRSEQELHVMRRAELLRKLEKEHGWEIEGLRIKRARHRSGELMDMETYNKKYGIQLGRYSTLVPRLITGKAISSDDS
;
A
#
# COMPACT_ATOMS: atom_id res chain seq x y z
N LYS A 1 13.24 -7.94 -31.24
CA LYS A 1 12.13 -7.61 -32.17
C LYS A 1 10.94 -7.24 -31.31
N VAL A 2 10.26 -6.14 -31.62
CA VAL A 2 9.16 -5.59 -30.80
C VAL A 2 7.86 -5.62 -31.59
N ILE A 3 6.76 -5.97 -30.94
CA ILE A 3 5.41 -5.79 -31.49
C ILE A 3 4.72 -4.80 -30.56
N ALA A 4 4.46 -3.60 -31.06
CA ALA A 4 3.72 -2.59 -30.32
C ALA A 4 2.24 -2.73 -30.62
N TYR A 5 1.45 -3.03 -29.59
CA TYR A 5 0.00 -3.11 -29.69
C TYR A 5 -0.68 -1.92 -29.01
N GLY A 6 -1.64 -1.32 -29.71
CA GLY A 6 -2.46 -0.22 -29.22
C GLY A 6 -2.10 1.15 -29.80
N TYR A 7 -3.04 2.10 -29.67
CA TYR A 7 -2.96 3.42 -30.31
C TYR A 7 -1.93 4.38 -29.68
N LYS A 8 -1.48 4.10 -28.46
CA LYS A 8 -0.54 4.94 -27.70
C LYS A 8 0.87 4.32 -27.59
N ALA A 9 1.13 3.23 -28.29
CA ALA A 9 2.39 2.51 -28.24
C ALA A 9 3.02 2.40 -29.63
N GLY A 10 4.36 2.33 -29.67
CA GLY A 10 5.10 2.10 -30.92
C GLY A 10 5.42 3.35 -31.72
N ASP A 11 5.58 4.51 -31.07
CA ASP A 11 6.15 5.69 -31.73
C ASP A 11 7.52 5.32 -32.34
N GLY A 12 7.68 5.61 -33.64
CA GLY A 12 8.86 5.23 -34.42
C GLY A 12 8.85 3.83 -35.02
N LEU A 13 7.80 3.03 -34.79
CA LEU A 13 7.57 1.76 -35.49
C LEU A 13 6.58 1.95 -36.65
N GLU A 14 6.82 1.26 -37.75
CA GLU A 14 5.91 1.26 -38.90
C GLU A 14 4.60 0.57 -38.54
N ASP A 15 3.47 1.18 -38.93
CA ASP A 15 2.14 0.60 -38.77
C ASP A 15 1.86 -0.40 -39.88
N ARG A 16 1.70 -1.67 -39.50
CA ARG A 16 1.45 -2.79 -40.40
C ARG A 16 0.13 -3.48 -40.10
N THR A 17 -0.82 -2.73 -39.55
CA THR A 17 -2.13 -3.26 -39.15
C THR A 17 -2.88 -3.88 -40.33
N GLU A 18 -2.78 -3.28 -41.52
CA GLU A 18 -3.52 -3.71 -42.71
C GLU A 18 -2.89 -4.94 -43.39
N ASP A 19 -1.57 -5.10 -43.27
CA ASP A 19 -0.84 -6.21 -43.87
C ASP A 19 -1.24 -7.57 -43.30
N SER A 20 -0.94 -8.63 -44.05
CA SER A 20 -1.11 -10.00 -43.55
C SER A 20 -0.03 -10.33 -42.52
N VAL A 21 -0.36 -11.18 -41.54
CA VAL A 21 0.61 -11.62 -40.52
C VAL A 21 1.84 -12.29 -41.16
N GLU A 22 1.64 -13.00 -42.27
CA GLU A 22 2.70 -13.70 -42.99
C GLU A 22 3.67 -12.71 -43.65
N ASP A 23 3.17 -11.68 -44.31
CA ASP A 23 4.00 -10.65 -44.95
C ASP A 23 4.82 -9.90 -43.91
N VAL A 24 4.18 -9.49 -42.81
CA VAL A 24 4.84 -8.81 -41.70
C VAL A 24 5.92 -9.67 -41.07
N LEU A 25 5.64 -10.96 -40.84
CA LEU A 25 6.61 -11.90 -40.29
C LEU A 25 7.83 -12.04 -41.20
N ASN A 26 7.60 -12.27 -42.50
CA ASN A 26 8.69 -12.41 -43.47
C ASN A 26 9.52 -11.14 -43.54
N GLU A 27 8.89 -9.98 -43.57
CA GLU A 27 9.60 -8.71 -43.65
C GLU A 27 10.41 -8.38 -42.40
N ILE A 28 9.87 -8.61 -41.20
CA ILE A 28 10.62 -8.47 -39.93
C ILE A 28 11.86 -9.37 -39.94
N MET A 29 11.74 -10.57 -40.51
CA MET A 29 12.81 -11.57 -40.47
C MET A 29 13.86 -11.37 -41.57
N GLU A 30 13.45 -10.94 -42.77
CA GLU A 30 14.29 -10.71 -43.95
C GLU A 30 14.97 -9.34 -43.91
N LYS A 31 14.21 -8.27 -43.67
CA LYS A 31 14.75 -6.89 -43.60
C LYS A 31 15.29 -6.53 -42.22
N ASP A 32 15.23 -7.48 -41.29
CA ASP A 32 15.68 -7.33 -39.91
C ASP A 32 15.10 -6.09 -39.20
N LEU A 33 13.84 -5.73 -39.50
CA LEU A 33 13.16 -4.59 -38.87
C LEU A 33 13.20 -4.68 -37.33
N PRO A 34 13.34 -3.56 -36.59
CA PRO A 34 13.40 -3.59 -35.13
C PRO A 34 12.07 -4.05 -34.50
N GLY A 35 10.96 -3.75 -35.17
CA GLY A 35 9.61 -4.09 -34.74
C GLY A 35 8.55 -3.48 -35.64
N VAL A 36 7.28 -3.70 -35.30
CA VAL A 36 6.12 -3.15 -36.01
C VAL A 36 5.03 -2.75 -35.03
N ARG A 37 4.14 -1.85 -35.46
CA ARG A 37 2.90 -1.51 -34.77
C ARG A 37 1.73 -2.26 -35.40
N ILE A 38 0.90 -2.90 -34.56
CA ILE A 38 -0.33 -3.59 -34.96
C ILE A 38 -1.45 -3.15 -34.02
N THR A 39 -2.58 -2.68 -34.55
CA THR A 39 -3.71 -2.22 -33.72
C THR A 39 -4.85 -3.22 -33.60
N ILE A 40 -4.85 -4.29 -34.41
CA ILE A 40 -5.82 -5.40 -34.31
C ILE A 40 -5.29 -6.47 -33.33
N PRO A 41 -5.97 -6.73 -32.20
CA PRO A 41 -5.45 -7.62 -31.16
C PRO A 41 -5.25 -9.06 -31.63
N GLU A 42 -6.13 -9.60 -32.47
CA GLU A 42 -6.03 -10.96 -33.01
C GLU A 42 -4.77 -11.12 -33.87
N LYS A 43 -4.50 -10.15 -34.76
CA LYS A 43 -3.28 -10.12 -35.58
C LYS A 43 -2.03 -9.98 -34.72
N ALA A 44 -2.06 -9.10 -33.70
CA ALA A 44 -0.92 -8.90 -32.81
C ALA A 44 -0.59 -10.19 -32.02
N GLY A 45 -1.61 -10.89 -31.51
CA GLY A 45 -1.45 -12.15 -30.81
C GLY A 45 -0.87 -13.26 -31.71
N GLU A 46 -1.41 -13.40 -32.92
CA GLU A 46 -0.92 -14.38 -33.89
C GLU A 46 0.54 -14.09 -34.30
N LEU A 47 0.84 -12.84 -34.66
CA LEU A 47 2.20 -12.43 -35.04
C LEU A 47 3.19 -12.66 -33.89
N ALA A 48 2.83 -12.36 -32.65
CA ALA A 48 3.69 -12.56 -31.49
C ALA A 48 4.12 -14.02 -31.32
N VAL A 49 3.18 -14.95 -31.45
CA VAL A 49 3.47 -16.38 -31.35
C VAL A 49 4.32 -16.85 -32.52
N ARG A 50 3.92 -16.54 -33.76
CA ARG A 50 4.66 -16.96 -34.97
C ARG A 50 6.07 -16.40 -35.02
N LEU A 51 6.25 -15.13 -34.68
CA LEU A 51 7.56 -14.46 -34.63
C LEU A 51 8.48 -15.12 -33.60
N ALA A 52 7.97 -15.47 -32.42
CA ALA A 52 8.76 -16.17 -31.40
C ALA A 52 9.27 -17.54 -31.90
N PHE A 53 8.43 -18.32 -32.60
CA PHE A 53 8.83 -19.59 -33.20
C PHE A 53 9.89 -19.41 -34.29
N GLU A 54 9.72 -18.44 -35.19
CA GLU A 54 10.64 -18.22 -36.31
C GLU A 54 12.01 -17.70 -35.84
N ILE A 55 12.04 -16.82 -34.83
CA ILE A 55 13.29 -16.39 -34.17
C ILE A 55 14.04 -17.59 -33.57
N LYS A 56 13.32 -18.50 -32.90
CA LYS A 56 13.90 -19.73 -32.33
C LYS A 56 14.45 -20.65 -33.42
N LYS A 57 13.69 -20.87 -34.50
CA LYS A 57 14.06 -21.73 -35.63
C LYS A 57 15.33 -21.24 -36.35
N ARG A 58 15.45 -19.93 -36.58
CA ARG A 58 16.64 -19.34 -37.24
C ARG A 58 17.87 -19.25 -36.33
N LYS A 59 17.80 -19.72 -35.08
CA LYS A 59 18.88 -19.59 -34.06
C LYS A 59 19.45 -18.15 -33.98
N LYS A 60 18.64 -17.12 -34.26
CA LYS A 60 19.07 -15.71 -34.19
C LYS A 60 19.35 -15.26 -32.75
N ARG A 61 19.05 -16.07 -31.73
CA ARG A 61 19.45 -15.81 -30.34
C ARG A 61 20.93 -16.15 -30.16
N LYS A 62 21.73 -15.17 -29.70
CA LYS A 62 23.07 -15.44 -29.14
C LYS A 62 22.96 -16.46 -28.00
N ALA A 63 23.99 -17.28 -27.81
CA ALA A 63 24.04 -18.30 -26.76
C ALA A 63 23.91 -17.70 -25.34
N SER A 64 24.46 -16.50 -25.13
CA SER A 64 24.22 -15.66 -23.96
C SER A 64 24.51 -14.20 -24.31
N TYR A 65 23.74 -13.28 -23.75
CA TYR A 65 24.02 -11.84 -23.78
C TYR A 65 24.79 -11.37 -22.53
N LEU A 66 24.95 -12.25 -21.54
CA LEU A 66 25.59 -11.96 -20.26
C LEU A 66 27.11 -11.99 -20.40
N LEU A 67 27.76 -11.11 -19.63
CA LEU A 67 29.21 -11.01 -19.56
C LEU A 67 29.77 -12.13 -18.68
N ALA A 68 30.90 -12.72 -19.11
CA ALA A 68 31.67 -13.63 -18.26
C ALA A 68 32.31 -12.86 -17.10
N GLU A 69 32.59 -13.53 -15.97
CA GLU A 69 33.10 -12.89 -14.76
C GLU A 69 34.39 -12.08 -14.98
N GLU A 70 35.30 -12.59 -15.79
CA GLU A 70 36.54 -11.89 -16.15
C GLU A 70 36.25 -10.56 -16.87
N LYS A 71 35.26 -10.55 -17.76
CA LYS A 71 34.84 -9.35 -18.47
C LYS A 71 34.09 -8.37 -17.55
N ILE A 72 33.33 -8.87 -16.57
CA ILE A 72 32.71 -8.02 -15.53
C ILE A 72 33.81 -7.26 -14.79
N ARG A 73 34.85 -7.96 -14.31
CA ARG A 73 35.99 -7.35 -13.60
C ARG A 73 36.75 -6.36 -14.49
N GLY A 74 36.95 -6.72 -15.76
CA GLY A 74 37.59 -5.85 -16.75
C GLY A 74 36.86 -4.52 -16.95
N GLU A 75 35.54 -4.56 -17.17
CA GLU A 75 34.75 -3.33 -17.33
C GLU A 75 34.65 -2.54 -16.02
N ALA A 76 34.47 -3.22 -14.88
CA ALA A 76 34.41 -2.57 -13.56
C ALA A 76 35.72 -1.84 -13.21
N SER A 77 36.88 -2.36 -13.61
CA SER A 77 38.19 -1.74 -13.38
C SER A 77 38.39 -0.39 -14.09
N ARG A 78 37.51 -0.06 -15.05
CA ARG A 78 37.51 1.25 -15.72
C ARG A 78 36.83 2.32 -14.87
N CYS A 79 36.11 1.93 -13.82
CA CYS A 79 35.47 2.87 -12.90
C CYS A 79 36.53 3.76 -12.22
N ASN A 80 36.30 5.06 -12.22
CA ASN A 80 37.16 6.06 -11.59
C ASN A 80 36.57 6.62 -10.28
N SER A 81 35.51 5.97 -9.76
CA SER A 81 34.84 6.32 -8.50
C SER A 81 34.42 7.79 -8.40
N CYS A 82 33.93 8.34 -9.51
CA CYS A 82 33.44 9.73 -9.57
C CYS A 82 32.05 9.97 -8.96
N ASP A 83 31.31 8.90 -8.60
CA ASP A 83 29.97 8.94 -7.98
C ASP A 83 28.86 9.69 -8.73
N ILE A 84 29.07 10.02 -10.01
CA ILE A 84 28.02 10.60 -10.86
C ILE A 84 26.81 9.65 -10.92
N CYS A 85 27.05 8.34 -11.01
CA CYS A 85 26.01 7.32 -11.02
C CYS A 85 25.15 7.32 -9.76
N PHE A 86 25.73 7.58 -8.58
CA PHE A 86 25.00 7.70 -7.32
C PHE A 86 24.07 8.92 -7.34
N GLY A 87 24.56 10.06 -7.82
CA GLY A 87 23.79 11.31 -7.89
C GLY A 87 22.58 11.26 -8.83
N VAL A 88 22.67 10.49 -9.93
CA VAL A 88 21.56 10.34 -10.89
C VAL A 88 20.64 9.15 -10.61
N CYS A 89 21.06 8.23 -9.74
CA CYS A 89 20.28 7.04 -9.38
C CYS A 89 19.08 7.44 -8.51
N PRO A 90 17.83 7.11 -8.91
CA PRO A 90 16.65 7.39 -8.09
C PRO A 90 16.71 6.74 -6.70
N SER A 91 17.26 5.53 -6.63
CA SER A 91 17.44 4.78 -5.37
C SER A 91 18.79 5.03 -4.70
N ARG A 92 19.62 5.96 -5.23
CA ARG A 92 20.95 6.31 -4.69
C ARG A 92 21.83 5.10 -4.37
N LEU A 93 21.89 4.15 -5.30
CA LEU A 93 22.67 2.92 -5.12
C LEU A 93 24.17 3.22 -5.16
N ALA A 94 24.93 2.61 -4.25
CA ALA A 94 26.38 2.77 -4.12
C ALA A 94 27.16 2.00 -5.20
N ILE A 95 26.89 2.32 -6.47
CA ILE A 95 27.40 1.60 -7.65
C ILE A 95 28.93 1.65 -7.72
N SER A 96 29.56 2.80 -7.45
CA SER A 96 31.03 2.94 -7.49
C SER A 96 31.70 2.00 -6.49
N ASN A 97 31.20 1.94 -5.25
CA ASN A 97 31.71 1.04 -4.22
C ASN A 97 31.57 -0.43 -4.66
N ALA A 98 30.43 -0.81 -5.24
CA ALA A 98 30.23 -2.16 -5.75
C ALA A 98 31.17 -2.50 -6.92
N MET A 99 31.54 -1.53 -7.76
CA MET A 99 32.54 -1.74 -8.82
C MET A 99 33.92 -2.08 -8.24
N GLU A 100 34.30 -1.46 -7.12
CA GLU A 100 35.56 -1.73 -6.42
C GLU A 100 35.55 -3.06 -5.66
N GLU A 101 34.45 -3.36 -4.95
CA GLU A 101 34.30 -4.59 -4.17
C GLU A 101 34.17 -5.84 -5.06
N GLY A 102 33.62 -5.68 -6.25
CA GLY A 102 33.58 -6.67 -7.31
C GLY A 102 32.24 -7.38 -7.47
N VAL A 103 32.29 -8.54 -8.11
CA VAL A 103 31.12 -9.23 -8.70
C VAL A 103 29.99 -9.48 -7.70
N LYS A 104 30.31 -9.85 -6.45
CA LYS A 104 29.28 -10.11 -5.45
C LYS A 104 28.52 -8.84 -5.05
N ALA A 105 29.23 -7.74 -4.81
CA ALA A 105 28.61 -6.46 -4.47
C ALA A 105 27.73 -5.93 -5.62
N LEU A 106 28.18 -6.10 -6.88
CA LEU A 106 27.37 -5.78 -8.06
C LEU A 106 26.10 -6.65 -8.15
N ALA A 107 26.19 -7.93 -7.76
CA ALA A 107 25.02 -8.81 -7.73
C ALA A 107 24.03 -8.45 -6.60
N ASP A 108 24.49 -7.84 -5.51
CA ASP A 108 23.63 -7.41 -4.41
C ASP A 108 22.79 -6.18 -4.79
N ILE A 109 23.32 -5.31 -5.65
CA ILE A 109 22.58 -4.18 -6.23
C ILE A 109 21.35 -4.61 -7.06
N TYR A 110 21.33 -5.84 -7.59
CA TYR A 110 20.26 -6.33 -8.48
C TYR A 110 18.85 -6.18 -7.90
N GLU A 111 18.68 -6.43 -6.60
CA GLU A 111 17.37 -6.43 -5.92
C GLU A 111 16.84 -5.01 -5.63
N GLU A 112 17.72 -4.01 -5.66
CA GLU A 112 17.38 -2.60 -5.41
C GLU A 112 17.37 -1.75 -6.69
N CYS A 113 17.92 -2.28 -7.79
CA CYS A 113 18.02 -1.59 -9.05
C CYS A 113 16.72 -1.68 -9.85
N ILE A 114 16.12 -0.52 -10.16
CA ILE A 114 14.96 -0.42 -11.06
C ILE A 114 15.31 -0.45 -12.56
N PHE A 115 16.59 -0.68 -12.90
CA PHE A 115 17.11 -0.77 -14.27
C PHE A 115 16.76 0.41 -15.20
N CYS A 116 16.77 1.65 -14.67
CA CYS A 116 16.33 2.83 -15.43
C CYS A 116 17.34 3.38 -16.46
N GLY A 117 18.60 2.91 -16.45
CA GLY A 117 19.65 3.31 -17.40
C GLY A 117 20.28 4.69 -17.19
N LYS A 118 19.77 5.50 -16.24
CA LYS A 118 20.29 6.86 -15.98
C LYS A 118 21.78 6.87 -15.63
N CYS A 119 22.24 5.88 -14.86
CA CYS A 119 23.64 5.75 -14.47
C CYS A 119 24.56 5.46 -15.67
N GLU A 120 24.15 4.62 -16.61
CA GLU A 120 24.93 4.31 -17.82
C GLU A 120 25.06 5.53 -18.72
N ILE A 121 23.95 6.26 -18.93
CA ILE A 121 23.93 7.48 -19.75
C ILE A 121 24.86 8.56 -19.16
N ALA A 122 24.94 8.65 -17.83
CA ALA A 122 25.74 9.65 -17.15
C ALA A 122 27.21 9.22 -16.94
N CYS A 123 27.56 7.95 -17.19
CA CYS A 123 28.90 7.44 -16.93
C CYS A 123 29.91 8.04 -17.94
N PRO A 124 30.93 8.80 -17.49
CA PRO A 124 31.91 9.42 -18.40
C PRO A 124 32.78 8.37 -19.12
N GLU A 125 32.97 7.21 -18.49
CA GLU A 125 33.72 6.09 -19.05
C GLU A 125 32.86 5.21 -19.97
N GLY A 126 31.54 5.45 -20.07
CA GLY A 126 30.64 4.63 -20.88
C GLY A 126 30.62 3.16 -20.45
N ILE A 127 30.68 2.91 -19.13
CA ILE A 127 30.59 1.56 -18.56
C ILE A 127 29.14 1.07 -18.67
N PRO A 128 28.89 -0.16 -19.16
CA PRO A 128 27.55 -0.74 -19.25
C PRO A 128 27.10 -1.27 -17.88
N ILE A 129 26.82 -0.36 -16.95
CA ILE A 129 26.51 -0.63 -15.53
C ILE A 129 25.37 -1.65 -15.37
N ILE A 130 24.29 -1.55 -16.14
CA ILE A 130 23.15 -2.46 -16.06
C ILE A 130 23.55 -3.87 -16.51
N ASP A 131 24.26 -3.98 -17.63
CA ASP A 131 24.75 -5.28 -18.10
C ASP A 131 25.68 -5.93 -17.07
N LEU A 132 26.49 -5.14 -16.36
CA LEU A 132 27.35 -5.63 -15.27
C LEU A 132 26.52 -6.14 -14.09
N ILE A 133 25.52 -5.40 -13.62
CA ILE A 133 24.64 -5.81 -12.51
C ILE A 133 23.90 -7.11 -12.87
N ILE A 134 23.27 -7.17 -14.05
CA ILE A 134 22.52 -8.36 -14.49
C ILE A 134 23.47 -9.55 -14.69
N SER A 135 24.64 -9.35 -15.29
CA SER A 135 25.61 -10.43 -15.49
C SER A 135 26.19 -10.93 -14.17
N ALA A 136 26.44 -10.03 -13.21
CA ALA A 136 26.90 -10.38 -11.87
C ALA A 136 25.84 -11.19 -11.11
N ALA A 137 24.57 -10.74 -11.12
CA ALA A 137 23.45 -11.47 -10.52
C ALA A 137 23.22 -12.84 -11.17
N SER A 138 23.46 -12.96 -12.47
CA SER A 138 23.43 -14.28 -13.13
C SER A 138 24.60 -15.16 -12.70
N ALA A 139 25.81 -14.61 -12.57
CA ALA A 139 27.02 -15.35 -12.20
C ALA A 139 26.95 -15.89 -10.77
N THR A 140 26.31 -15.16 -9.86
CA THR A 140 26.10 -15.59 -8.47
C THR A 140 24.90 -16.53 -8.30
N GLY A 141 24.15 -16.82 -9.36
CA GLY A 141 23.00 -17.72 -9.32
C GLY A 141 21.67 -17.05 -9.01
N LYS A 142 21.64 -15.79 -8.55
CA LYS A 142 20.42 -15.07 -8.15
C LYS A 142 19.31 -15.13 -9.22
N ILE A 143 19.64 -14.83 -10.48
CA ILE A 143 18.65 -14.85 -11.58
C ILE A 143 18.08 -16.25 -11.82
N ARG A 144 18.89 -17.29 -11.61
CA ARG A 144 18.45 -18.69 -11.78
C ARG A 144 17.56 -19.14 -10.61
N GLU A 145 17.81 -18.59 -9.42
CA GLU A 145 17.08 -18.90 -8.19
C GLU A 145 15.82 -18.05 -8.01
N ASP A 146 15.66 -16.97 -8.80
CA ASP A 146 14.50 -16.07 -8.83
C ASP A 146 13.24 -16.75 -9.45
N ILE A 147 12.83 -17.86 -8.84
CA ILE A 147 11.69 -18.69 -9.22
C ILE A 147 10.73 -18.78 -8.04
N TYR A 148 9.57 -18.15 -8.18
CA TYR A 148 8.62 -18.01 -7.09
C TYR A 148 7.18 -18.24 -7.57
N LEU A 149 6.30 -18.58 -6.63
CA LEU A 149 4.90 -18.85 -6.88
C LEU A 149 4.04 -17.66 -6.45
N MET A 150 3.56 -16.91 -7.44
CA MET A 150 2.54 -15.89 -7.23
C MET A 150 1.15 -16.50 -7.38
N ARG A 151 0.32 -16.38 -6.34
CA ARG A 151 -1.11 -16.71 -6.45
C ARG A 151 -1.77 -15.81 -7.49
N ALA A 152 -2.55 -16.38 -8.40
CA ALA A 152 -3.22 -15.61 -9.44
C ALA A 152 -4.15 -14.53 -8.84
N GLY A 153 -4.29 -13.42 -9.56
CA GLY A 153 -5.25 -12.36 -9.21
C GLY A 153 -6.67 -12.88 -9.24
N ARG A 154 -7.35 -12.90 -8.08
CA ARG A 154 -8.69 -13.49 -7.95
C ARG A 154 -9.84 -12.49 -8.06
N GLY A 155 -9.53 -11.19 -8.17
CA GLY A 155 -10.53 -10.13 -8.13
C GLY A 155 -10.94 -9.72 -6.70
N PRO A 156 -12.01 -8.92 -6.56
CA PRO A 156 -12.43 -8.35 -5.27
C PRO A 156 -13.01 -9.41 -4.32
N MET A 157 -13.09 -9.07 -3.04
CA MET A 157 -13.79 -9.89 -2.04
C MET A 157 -15.30 -9.98 -2.33
N SER A 158 -15.86 -11.15 -2.04
CA SER A 158 -17.29 -11.45 -2.13
C SER A 158 -18.07 -10.88 -0.94
N GLU A 159 -19.39 -10.82 -1.07
CA GLU A 159 -20.27 -10.43 0.05
C GLU A 159 -20.18 -11.41 1.22
N LEU A 160 -19.97 -12.71 0.95
CA LEU A 160 -19.80 -13.73 1.98
C LEU A 160 -18.56 -13.45 2.83
N GLU A 161 -17.44 -13.15 2.19
CA GLU A 161 -16.21 -12.76 2.89
C GLU A 161 -16.44 -11.49 3.72
N TRP A 162 -17.15 -10.50 3.18
CA TRP A 162 -17.47 -9.29 3.95
C TRP A 162 -18.40 -9.51 5.14
N ARG A 163 -19.28 -10.51 5.12
CA ARG A 163 -20.12 -10.84 6.28
C ARG A 163 -19.24 -11.29 7.45
N ASP A 164 -18.26 -12.14 7.18
CA ASP A 164 -17.31 -12.61 8.20
C ASP A 164 -16.39 -11.47 8.67
N LEU A 165 -15.89 -10.66 7.72
CA LEU A 165 -15.04 -9.51 8.04
C LEU A 165 -15.77 -8.41 8.81
N THR A 166 -17.06 -8.22 8.58
CA THR A 166 -17.85 -7.24 9.35
C THR A 166 -17.79 -7.57 10.83
N PHE A 167 -17.89 -8.85 11.19
CA PHE A 167 -17.67 -9.26 12.58
C PHE A 167 -16.22 -9.02 13.01
N GLY A 168 -15.26 -9.45 12.16
CA GLY A 168 -13.83 -9.41 12.43
C GLY A 168 -13.22 -8.02 12.67
N VAL A 169 -13.67 -6.98 11.94
CA VAL A 169 -13.04 -5.64 11.96
C VAL A 169 -13.98 -4.48 12.32
N VAL A 170 -15.32 -4.69 12.33
CA VAL A 170 -16.28 -3.60 12.63
C VAL A 170 -17.02 -3.81 13.94
N LEU A 171 -17.39 -5.04 14.25
CA LEU A 171 -18.26 -5.34 15.39
C LEU A 171 -17.48 -5.71 16.65
N GLY A 172 -16.93 -6.93 16.71
CA GLY A 172 -16.41 -7.52 17.95
C GLY A 172 -15.17 -8.39 17.79
N GLY A 173 -14.60 -8.45 16.58
CA GLY A 173 -13.37 -9.19 16.34
C GLY A 173 -12.13 -8.45 16.80
N ASN A 174 -10.99 -9.13 16.70
CA ASN A 174 -9.67 -8.66 17.10
C ASN A 174 -8.79 -8.22 15.91
N GLY A 175 -9.39 -8.01 14.73
CA GLY A 175 -8.68 -7.54 13.55
C GLY A 175 -8.50 -6.02 13.60
N PRO A 176 -7.27 -5.49 13.49
CA PRO A 176 -7.04 -4.05 13.49
C PRO A 176 -7.63 -3.37 12.24
N GLY A 177 -7.75 -4.11 11.13
CA GLY A 177 -8.40 -3.65 9.91
C GLY A 177 -7.87 -4.32 8.65
N MET A 178 -8.12 -3.67 7.52
CA MET A 178 -7.69 -4.11 6.19
C MET A 178 -6.58 -3.22 5.65
N VAL A 179 -5.47 -3.81 5.24
CA VAL A 179 -4.30 -3.13 4.65
C VAL A 179 -4.17 -3.53 3.19
N ASN A 180 -4.23 -2.56 2.29
CA ASN A 180 -4.12 -2.78 0.84
C ASN A 180 -2.76 -2.28 0.37
N ILE A 181 -1.84 -3.19 0.03
CA ILE A 181 -0.52 -2.81 -0.48
C ILE A 181 -0.57 -2.83 -2.01
N VAL A 182 -0.40 -1.67 -2.62
CA VAL A 182 -0.62 -1.47 -4.06
C VAL A 182 0.49 -0.64 -4.68
N GLY A 183 0.58 -0.65 -6.01
CA GLY A 183 1.44 0.28 -6.74
C GLY A 183 2.46 -0.41 -7.64
N CYS A 184 3.50 0.35 -7.98
CA CYS A 184 4.56 -0.06 -8.91
C CYS A 184 5.80 -0.55 -8.16
N GLY A 185 6.74 -1.15 -8.89
CA GLY A 185 8.05 -1.58 -8.38
C GLY A 185 9.10 -0.47 -8.26
N ASN A 186 8.70 0.79 -8.15
CA ASN A 186 9.63 1.92 -8.02
C ASN A 186 9.96 2.17 -6.55
N TYR A 187 10.59 1.19 -5.90
CA TYR A 187 10.89 1.25 -4.48
C TYR A 187 12.16 2.08 -4.21
N PRO A 188 12.18 2.83 -3.09
CA PRO A 188 13.38 3.56 -2.66
C PRO A 188 14.51 2.62 -2.20
N GLY A 189 14.16 1.40 -1.78
CA GLY A 189 15.03 0.35 -1.30
C GLY A 189 14.63 -1.01 -1.89
N SER A 190 14.69 -2.06 -1.08
CA SER A 190 14.46 -3.42 -1.56
C SER A 190 12.99 -3.70 -1.88
N GLU A 191 12.73 -4.45 -2.94
CA GLU A 191 11.43 -5.05 -3.24
C GLU A 191 10.88 -5.94 -2.12
N ARG A 192 11.73 -6.40 -1.20
CA ARG A 192 11.34 -7.18 -0.01
C ARG A 192 10.46 -6.41 0.97
N GLU A 193 10.55 -5.09 1.00
CA GLU A 193 9.86 -4.27 2.00
C GLU A 193 8.35 -4.41 1.94
N VAL A 194 7.76 -4.57 0.74
CA VAL A 194 6.31 -4.77 0.61
C VAL A 194 5.84 -6.11 1.17
N ALA A 195 6.70 -7.13 1.15
CA ALA A 195 6.42 -8.42 1.76
C ALA A 195 6.58 -8.37 3.29
N ASP A 196 7.60 -7.68 3.79
CA ASP A 196 7.77 -7.44 5.23
C ASP A 196 6.56 -6.70 5.82
N MET A 197 6.09 -5.64 5.14
CA MET A 197 4.87 -4.92 5.51
C MET A 197 3.63 -5.82 5.47
N ALA A 198 3.47 -6.65 4.44
CA ALA A 198 2.37 -7.60 4.35
C ALA A 198 2.38 -8.58 5.54
N ARG A 199 3.54 -9.20 5.79
CA ARG A 199 3.74 -10.16 6.89
C ARG A 199 3.43 -9.53 8.25
N TYR A 200 3.95 -8.33 8.50
CA TYR A 200 3.74 -7.61 9.76
C TYR A 200 2.27 -7.49 10.15
N PHE A 201 1.44 -7.09 9.18
CA PHE A 201 0.00 -6.92 9.38
C PHE A 201 -0.75 -8.26 9.44
N LEU A 202 -0.35 -9.25 8.63
CA LEU A 202 -0.93 -10.60 8.67
C LEU A 202 -0.73 -11.28 10.04
N GLU A 203 0.46 -11.15 10.62
CA GLU A 203 0.78 -11.70 11.96
C GLU A 203 -0.07 -11.06 13.07
N ARG A 204 -0.61 -9.87 12.82
CA ARG A 204 -1.48 -9.10 13.73
C ARG A 204 -2.96 -9.20 13.38
N ASN A 205 -3.36 -10.28 12.71
CA ASN A 205 -4.75 -10.57 12.32
C ASN A 205 -5.38 -9.54 11.36
N ALA A 206 -4.59 -8.64 10.75
CA ALA A 206 -5.12 -7.80 9.68
C ALA A 206 -5.47 -8.65 8.45
N ILE A 207 -6.36 -8.12 7.61
CA ILE A 207 -6.52 -8.64 6.25
C ILE A 207 -5.57 -7.86 5.36
N VAL A 208 -4.74 -8.56 4.60
CA VAL A 208 -3.83 -7.93 3.66
C VAL A 208 -4.23 -8.27 2.24
N THR A 209 -4.28 -7.26 1.39
CA THR A 209 -4.51 -7.46 -0.04
C THR A 209 -3.43 -6.79 -0.86
N VAL A 210 -3.03 -7.42 -1.95
CA VAL A 210 -1.98 -6.92 -2.84
C VAL A 210 -2.50 -6.76 -4.27
N SER A 211 -1.99 -5.76 -4.98
CA SER A 211 -2.30 -5.57 -6.41
C SER A 211 -1.22 -4.77 -7.15
N GLY A 212 -1.12 -4.98 -8.46
CA GLY A 212 -0.08 -4.38 -9.29
C GLY A 212 1.26 -5.12 -9.20
N CYS A 213 2.36 -4.40 -9.41
CA CYS A 213 3.72 -4.95 -9.33
C CYS A 213 4.00 -5.52 -7.94
N VAL A 214 3.49 -4.86 -6.89
CA VAL A 214 3.57 -5.30 -5.49
C VAL A 214 3.19 -6.78 -5.33
N ALA A 215 2.18 -7.27 -6.03
CA ALA A 215 1.77 -8.68 -5.89
C ALA A 215 2.85 -9.66 -6.37
N ALA A 216 3.64 -9.28 -7.39
CA ALA A 216 4.76 -10.07 -7.86
C ALA A 216 5.92 -10.03 -6.86
N ASP A 217 6.22 -8.85 -6.32
CA ASP A 217 7.34 -8.68 -5.38
C ASP A 217 7.07 -9.37 -4.04
N VAL A 218 5.82 -9.33 -3.56
CA VAL A 218 5.37 -10.10 -2.40
C VAL A 218 5.50 -11.61 -2.63
N ALA A 219 5.35 -12.08 -3.87
CA ALA A 219 5.50 -13.50 -4.18
C ALA A 219 6.94 -14.01 -4.03
N LYS A 220 7.94 -13.13 -4.18
CA LYS A 220 9.36 -13.47 -4.07
C LYS A 220 9.79 -13.77 -2.64
N TYR A 221 9.02 -13.30 -1.65
CA TYR A 221 9.38 -13.47 -0.24
C TYR A 221 9.29 -14.93 0.17
N PHE A 222 10.46 -15.50 0.47
CA PHE A 222 10.61 -16.81 1.06
C PHE A 222 10.94 -16.68 2.55
N ASP A 223 10.18 -17.40 3.37
CA ASP A 223 10.47 -17.53 4.79
C ASP A 223 11.38 -18.73 5.03
N GLU A 224 12.57 -18.48 5.56
CA GLU A 224 13.57 -19.51 5.85
C GLU A 224 13.16 -20.47 6.97
N ASP A 225 12.37 -19.99 7.94
CA ASP A 225 11.92 -20.78 9.10
C ASP A 225 10.77 -21.71 8.71
N GLU A 226 9.75 -21.18 8.02
CA GLU A 226 8.59 -21.95 7.57
C GLU A 226 8.84 -22.73 6.27
N LYS A 227 9.91 -22.39 5.55
CA LYS A 227 10.27 -22.91 4.21
C LYS A 227 9.15 -22.77 3.19
N LYS A 228 8.49 -21.62 3.21
CA LYS A 228 7.31 -21.32 2.39
C LYS A 228 7.34 -19.88 1.90
N TYR A 229 6.82 -19.65 0.70
CA TYR A 229 6.53 -18.32 0.22
C TYR A 229 5.33 -17.72 0.95
N LEU A 230 5.23 -16.39 1.00
CA LEU A 230 4.14 -15.72 1.71
C LEU A 230 2.74 -16.17 1.23
N PHE A 231 2.56 -16.38 -0.08
CA PHE A 231 1.30 -16.89 -0.63
C PHE A 231 0.98 -18.35 -0.27
N GLU A 232 1.93 -19.12 0.24
CA GLU A 232 1.72 -20.50 0.69
C GLU A 232 1.40 -20.58 2.18
N GLN A 233 1.84 -19.58 2.96
CA GLN A 233 1.58 -19.48 4.40
C GLN A 233 0.16 -19.02 4.72
N TYR A 234 -0.36 -18.07 3.93
CA TYR A 234 -1.61 -17.37 4.24
C TYR A 234 -2.75 -17.74 3.29
N ILE A 235 -3.95 -17.91 3.85
CA ILE A 235 -5.15 -18.29 3.11
C ILE A 235 -5.58 -17.20 2.11
N ALA A 236 -6.11 -17.64 0.95
CA ALA A 236 -6.57 -16.78 -0.15
C ALA A 236 -7.98 -16.20 0.05
N ALA A 237 -8.37 -15.88 1.27
CA ALA A 237 -9.73 -15.48 1.60
C ALA A 237 -9.76 -14.15 2.33
N GLY A 238 -10.85 -13.41 2.16
CA GLY A 238 -11.17 -12.24 2.97
C GLY A 238 -11.57 -12.67 4.37
N VAL A 239 -10.59 -13.05 5.16
CA VAL A 239 -10.68 -13.43 6.57
C VAL A 239 -9.53 -12.75 7.32
N LEU A 240 -9.62 -12.67 8.66
CA LEU A 240 -8.49 -12.22 9.46
C LEU A 240 -7.25 -13.09 9.16
N LYS A 241 -6.07 -12.46 9.06
CA LYS A 241 -4.82 -13.13 8.65
C LYS A 241 -4.88 -13.71 7.21
N GLY A 242 -5.79 -13.21 6.37
CA GLY A 242 -5.90 -13.58 4.96
C GLY A 242 -5.02 -12.71 4.06
N LEU A 243 -4.37 -13.32 3.07
CA LEU A 243 -3.58 -12.64 2.03
C LEU A 243 -4.24 -12.83 0.65
N VAL A 244 -4.77 -11.75 0.09
CA VAL A 244 -5.52 -11.79 -1.17
C VAL A 244 -4.79 -11.02 -2.27
N ASN A 245 -4.46 -11.69 -3.37
CA ASN A 245 -4.04 -11.02 -4.60
C ASN A 245 -5.27 -10.60 -5.41
N PHE A 246 -5.53 -9.29 -5.54
CA PHE A 246 -6.60 -8.78 -6.39
C PHE A 246 -6.27 -8.86 -7.88
N GLY A 247 -4.99 -8.76 -8.26
CA GLY A 247 -4.52 -8.89 -9.64
C GLY A 247 -3.52 -7.80 -10.05
N GLY A 248 -3.44 -7.54 -11.37
CA GLY A 248 -2.51 -6.56 -11.95
C GLY A 248 -2.88 -5.10 -11.65
N CYS A 249 -2.24 -4.15 -12.34
CA CYS A 249 -2.36 -2.71 -12.02
C CYS A 249 -3.80 -2.18 -12.04
N THR A 250 -4.65 -2.64 -12.98
CA THR A 250 -6.05 -2.23 -13.05
C THR A 250 -6.89 -2.79 -11.90
N ALA A 251 -6.45 -3.90 -11.28
CA ALA A 251 -7.12 -4.52 -10.13
C ALA A 251 -6.98 -3.70 -8.84
N ILE A 252 -6.17 -2.63 -8.81
CA ILE A 252 -6.19 -1.65 -7.72
C ILE A 252 -7.61 -1.08 -7.55
N SER A 253 -8.40 -1.00 -8.63
CA SER A 253 -9.82 -0.61 -8.59
C SER A 253 -10.71 -1.57 -7.80
N HIS A 254 -10.25 -2.79 -7.52
CA HIS A 254 -10.97 -3.74 -6.67
C HIS A 254 -10.91 -3.37 -5.19
N VAL A 255 -9.93 -2.56 -4.75
CA VAL A 255 -9.88 -2.04 -3.37
C VAL A 255 -11.16 -1.26 -3.03
N PRO A 256 -11.50 -0.14 -3.71
CA PRO A 256 -12.74 0.56 -3.42
C PRO A 256 -13.97 -0.30 -3.68
N SER A 257 -13.96 -1.13 -4.73
CA SER A 257 -15.10 -2.02 -5.04
C SER A 257 -15.40 -3.01 -3.90
N ALA A 258 -14.38 -3.66 -3.35
CA ALA A 258 -14.51 -4.55 -2.20
C ALA A 258 -15.04 -3.76 -1.01
N VAL A 259 -14.43 -2.62 -0.71
CA VAL A 259 -14.78 -1.79 0.45
C VAL A 259 -16.22 -1.25 0.38
N TYR A 260 -16.72 -0.86 -0.80
CA TYR A 260 -18.13 -0.48 -0.99
C TYR A 260 -19.11 -1.61 -0.74
N ARG A 261 -18.73 -2.84 -1.10
CA ARG A 261 -19.53 -4.03 -0.79
C ARG A 261 -19.54 -4.30 0.70
N GLY A 262 -18.39 -4.17 1.38
CA GLY A 262 -18.32 -4.29 2.84
C GLY A 262 -19.24 -3.31 3.54
N ALA A 263 -19.22 -2.06 3.10
CA ALA A 263 -20.09 -1.03 3.65
C ALA A 263 -21.58 -1.25 3.32
N LEU A 264 -21.92 -1.79 2.15
CA LEU A 264 -23.28 -2.27 1.84
C LEU A 264 -23.71 -3.39 2.79
N VAL A 265 -22.89 -4.43 2.97
CA VAL A 265 -23.19 -5.58 3.83
C VAL A 265 -23.34 -5.15 5.30
N GLY A 266 -22.47 -4.26 5.78
CA GLY A 266 -22.45 -3.82 7.17
C GLY A 266 -23.51 -2.76 7.54
N SER A 267 -24.16 -2.12 6.57
CA SER A 267 -25.10 -1.00 6.84
C SER A 267 -26.43 -1.06 6.09
N ALA A 268 -26.54 -1.93 5.09
CA ALA A 268 -27.70 -2.05 4.21
C ALA A 268 -28.08 -0.76 3.45
N TYR A 269 -27.16 0.21 3.26
CA TYR A 269 -27.46 1.38 2.41
C TYR A 269 -27.62 0.98 0.93
N THR A 270 -28.22 1.85 0.11
CA THR A 270 -28.21 1.68 -1.36
C THR A 270 -26.99 2.38 -1.98
N PRO A 271 -26.08 1.67 -2.71
CA PRO A 271 -24.89 2.28 -3.29
C PRO A 271 -25.18 3.16 -4.52
N LYS A 272 -26.32 2.93 -5.18
CA LYS A 272 -26.70 3.64 -6.41
C LYS A 272 -26.81 5.15 -6.15
N ALA A 273 -25.99 5.93 -6.84
CA ALA A 273 -26.00 7.40 -6.82
C ALA A 273 -25.91 8.03 -5.40
N ASN A 274 -25.23 7.35 -4.47
CA ASN A 274 -25.25 7.72 -3.05
C ASN A 274 -23.86 7.95 -2.44
N TRP A 275 -22.92 8.44 -3.26
CA TRP A 275 -21.50 8.50 -2.95
C TRP A 275 -21.15 9.10 -1.58
N THR A 276 -21.80 10.19 -1.18
CA THR A 276 -21.48 10.88 0.09
C THR A 276 -21.80 10.02 1.32
N GLN A 277 -22.84 9.19 1.29
CA GLN A 277 -23.14 8.26 2.38
C GLN A 277 -22.12 7.12 2.43
N ILE A 278 -21.67 6.64 1.25
CA ILE A 278 -20.64 5.60 1.16
C ILE A 278 -19.34 6.12 1.77
N ALA A 279 -18.85 7.27 1.31
CA ALA A 279 -17.61 7.86 1.80
C ALA A 279 -17.67 8.18 3.30
N ASP A 280 -18.80 8.70 3.80
CA ASP A 280 -19.02 8.95 5.23
C ASP A 280 -18.93 7.66 6.06
N TYR A 281 -19.58 6.59 5.62
CA TYR A 281 -19.52 5.30 6.31
C TYR A 281 -18.10 4.73 6.33
N LEU A 282 -17.39 4.78 5.19
CA LEU A 282 -16.03 4.27 5.09
C LEU A 282 -15.05 5.03 5.96
N TYR A 283 -15.10 6.36 5.91
CA TYR A 283 -14.30 7.24 6.73
C TYR A 283 -14.57 7.01 8.23
N ALA A 284 -15.84 6.84 8.61
CA ALA A 284 -16.21 6.85 10.01
C ALA A 284 -16.11 5.47 10.69
N ARG A 285 -16.35 4.36 9.96
CA ARG A 285 -16.50 3.01 10.54
C ARG A 285 -15.52 1.97 10.06
N LEU A 286 -15.14 1.98 8.78
CA LEU A 286 -14.44 0.83 8.20
C LEU A 286 -12.91 1.04 8.27
N PRO A 287 -12.17 0.27 9.08
CA PRO A 287 -10.73 0.45 9.25
C PRO A 287 -9.99 -0.12 8.04
N VAL A 288 -9.80 0.71 7.02
CA VAL A 288 -9.11 0.38 5.78
C VAL A 288 -8.02 1.40 5.53
N VAL A 289 -6.84 0.94 5.17
CA VAL A 289 -5.73 1.80 4.73
C VAL A 289 -5.11 1.21 3.48
N VAL A 290 -4.54 2.08 2.66
CA VAL A 290 -3.76 1.70 1.48
C VAL A 290 -2.32 2.12 1.68
N ILE A 291 -1.38 1.21 1.42
CA ILE A 291 0.04 1.50 1.29
C ILE A 291 0.36 1.50 -0.20
N LEU A 292 0.76 2.65 -0.72
CA LEU A 292 1.21 2.83 -2.09
C LEU A 292 2.73 3.07 -2.06
N TRP A 293 3.51 1.99 -2.06
CA TRP A 293 4.93 2.05 -1.69
C TRP A 293 5.82 2.67 -2.78
N GLY A 294 5.79 2.11 -3.99
CA GLY A 294 6.62 2.57 -5.11
C GLY A 294 5.81 3.31 -6.18
N ALA A 295 5.32 4.52 -5.91
CA ALA A 295 4.65 5.33 -6.94
C ALA A 295 5.63 5.64 -8.08
N ALA A 296 5.40 5.13 -9.29
CA ALA A 296 6.28 5.37 -10.44
C ALA A 296 5.76 6.43 -11.41
N THR A 297 4.45 6.69 -11.40
CA THR A 297 3.79 7.50 -12.43
C THR A 297 2.76 8.46 -11.83
N GLU A 298 2.42 9.53 -12.56
CA GLU A 298 1.40 10.50 -12.12
C GLU A 298 0.01 9.86 -11.97
N GLU A 299 -0.28 8.77 -12.69
CA GLU A 299 -1.51 8.00 -12.52
C GLU A 299 -1.65 7.46 -11.09
N MET A 300 -0.55 7.18 -10.39
CA MET A 300 -0.61 6.74 -8.99
C MET A 300 -1.11 7.85 -8.06
N TYR A 301 -0.85 9.12 -8.38
CA TYR A 301 -1.47 10.25 -7.65
C TYR A 301 -2.98 10.31 -7.89
N ALA A 302 -3.44 10.03 -9.13
CA ALA A 302 -4.87 9.96 -9.44
C ALA A 302 -5.56 8.79 -8.71
N VAL A 303 -4.90 7.63 -8.64
CA VAL A 303 -5.36 6.46 -7.86
C VAL A 303 -5.47 6.82 -6.37
N ALA A 304 -4.41 7.38 -5.78
CA ALA A 304 -4.40 7.81 -4.37
C ALA A 304 -5.52 8.82 -4.09
N SER A 305 -5.68 9.83 -4.96
CA SER A 305 -6.75 10.83 -4.85
C SER A 305 -8.15 10.20 -4.94
N GLY A 306 -8.34 9.19 -5.80
CA GLY A 306 -9.59 8.44 -5.91
C GLY A 306 -9.94 7.66 -4.64
N LEU A 307 -8.95 7.02 -4.02
CA LEU A 307 -9.09 6.31 -2.75
C LEU A 307 -9.43 7.27 -1.60
N VAL A 308 -8.71 8.39 -1.51
CA VAL A 308 -8.97 9.47 -0.54
C VAL A 308 -10.40 9.99 -0.64
N ARG A 309 -10.87 10.26 -1.87
CA ARG A 309 -12.24 10.71 -2.14
C ARG A 309 -13.30 9.70 -1.68
N SER A 310 -12.91 8.44 -1.54
CA SER A 310 -13.76 7.33 -1.08
C SER A 310 -13.74 7.17 0.44
N GLY A 311 -13.02 8.01 1.18
CA GLY A 311 -12.84 7.88 2.63
C GLY A 311 -11.79 6.84 3.03
N ILE A 312 -10.90 6.44 2.10
CA ILE A 312 -9.83 5.48 2.37
C ILE A 312 -8.50 6.24 2.49
N PRO A 313 -7.85 6.26 3.66
CA PRO A 313 -6.53 6.86 3.83
C PRO A 313 -5.44 6.09 3.05
N VAL A 314 -4.46 6.83 2.55
CA VAL A 314 -3.34 6.33 1.74
C VAL A 314 -2.02 6.80 2.35
N VAL A 315 -1.16 5.83 2.68
CA VAL A 315 0.26 6.06 2.99
C VAL A 315 1.05 5.85 1.70
N VAL A 316 1.85 6.82 1.30
CA VAL A 316 2.71 6.72 0.12
C VAL A 316 4.17 6.60 0.54
N GLY A 317 4.93 5.73 -0.13
CA GLY A 317 6.36 5.63 0.11
C GLY A 317 7.14 6.84 -0.42
N PRO A 318 8.48 6.80 -0.39
CA PRO A 318 9.32 7.98 -0.63
C PRO A 318 9.17 8.60 -2.01
N SER A 319 8.91 7.82 -3.06
CA SER A 319 8.64 8.39 -4.39
C SER A 319 7.36 9.25 -4.41
N GLY A 320 6.47 9.01 -3.45
CA GLY A 320 5.29 9.81 -3.22
C GLY A 320 5.57 11.24 -2.75
N PHE A 321 6.79 11.58 -2.27
CA PHE A 321 7.17 12.97 -1.91
C PHE A 321 7.13 13.93 -3.11
N GLU A 322 7.15 13.40 -4.35
CA GLU A 322 7.01 14.19 -5.58
C GLU A 322 5.55 14.60 -5.87
N PHE A 323 4.57 14.05 -5.14
CA PHE A 323 3.18 14.40 -5.31
C PHE A 323 2.94 15.89 -4.98
N LYS A 324 2.06 16.53 -5.76
CA LYS A 324 1.84 17.98 -5.66
C LYS A 324 1.03 18.39 -4.43
N ARG A 325 0.28 17.48 -3.83
CA ARG A 325 -0.62 17.78 -2.71
C ARG A 325 -0.81 16.57 -1.83
N TYR A 326 -0.83 16.83 -0.53
CA TYR A 326 -1.13 15.86 0.53
C TYR A 326 -2.39 16.27 1.28
N PHE A 327 -2.98 15.32 2.01
CA PHE A 327 -4.18 15.53 2.80
C PHE A 327 -3.87 15.19 4.25
N MET A 328 -3.07 16.04 4.88
CA MET A 328 -2.65 15.90 6.27
C MET A 328 -3.58 16.71 7.18
N GLY A 329 -4.14 16.08 8.21
CA GLY A 329 -4.83 16.76 9.30
C GLY A 329 -3.89 17.21 10.41
N ASP A 330 -4.28 18.27 11.10
CA ASP A 330 -3.65 18.73 12.33
C ASP A 330 -4.45 18.23 13.53
N LYS A 331 -3.87 17.30 14.29
CA LYS A 331 -4.48 16.74 15.50
C LYS A 331 -4.63 17.76 16.64
N HIS A 332 -3.99 18.91 16.58
CA HIS A 332 -4.11 19.97 17.60
C HIS A 332 -5.27 20.93 17.30
N ASP A 333 -5.69 21.06 16.04
CA ASP A 333 -6.83 21.89 15.65
C ASP A 333 -8.17 21.20 15.97
N ARG A 334 -8.62 21.36 17.22
CA ARG A 334 -9.91 20.83 17.72
C ARG A 334 -11.12 21.24 16.87
N SER A 335 -11.06 22.37 16.16
CA SER A 335 -12.19 22.87 15.35
C SER A 335 -12.52 21.98 14.15
N LYS A 336 -11.61 21.09 13.76
CA LYS A 336 -11.76 20.17 12.62
C LYS A 336 -12.28 18.79 13.00
N TRP A 337 -12.19 18.42 14.27
CA TRP A 337 -12.46 17.05 14.74
C TRP A 337 -13.83 16.96 15.38
N TRP A 338 -14.87 16.97 14.55
CA TRP A 338 -16.24 16.81 15.00
C TRP A 338 -17.08 16.04 13.97
N MET A 339 -18.17 15.43 14.44
CA MET A 339 -19.20 14.83 13.60
C MET A 339 -20.58 15.25 14.11
N TYR A 340 -21.60 15.23 13.23
CA TYR A 340 -22.97 15.41 13.67
C TYR A 340 -23.45 14.14 14.39
N ASP A 341 -24.12 14.29 15.52
CA ASP A 341 -25.05 13.27 16.01
C ASP A 341 -26.16 13.14 14.95
N GLY A 342 -26.29 11.94 14.39
CA GLY A 342 -27.19 11.69 13.27
C GLY A 342 -28.67 11.66 13.65
N VAL A 343 -28.99 11.78 14.94
CA VAL A 343 -30.36 11.96 15.46
C VAL A 343 -30.59 13.43 15.77
N THR A 344 -29.76 14.06 16.60
CA THR A 344 -30.02 15.44 17.07
C THR A 344 -29.52 16.53 16.14
N GLY A 345 -28.56 16.21 15.27
CA GLY A 345 -27.84 17.20 14.45
C GLY A 345 -26.84 18.05 15.23
N GLU A 346 -26.60 17.76 16.51
CA GLU A 346 -25.61 18.45 17.32
C GLU A 346 -24.19 18.08 16.87
N LYS A 347 -23.27 19.05 16.86
CA LYS A 347 -21.86 18.77 16.60
C LYS A 347 -21.19 18.23 17.85
N LYS A 348 -20.59 17.04 17.74
CA LYS A 348 -19.86 16.39 18.81
C LYS A 348 -18.38 16.29 18.47
N GLU A 349 -17.51 16.59 19.42
CA GLU A 349 -16.07 16.42 19.26
C GLU A 349 -15.73 14.92 19.16
N VAL A 350 -14.89 14.56 18.19
CA VAL A 350 -14.43 13.18 17.97
C VAL A 350 -12.91 13.10 18.04
N GLU A 351 -12.41 11.87 18.15
CA GLU A 351 -10.98 11.60 18.08
C GLU A 351 -10.39 12.06 16.74
N PRO A 352 -9.12 12.53 16.71
CA PRO A 352 -8.47 12.92 15.47
C PRO A 352 -8.05 11.70 14.62
N CYS A 353 -9.03 10.97 14.08
CA CYS A 353 -8.81 9.77 13.28
C CYS A 353 -9.77 9.61 12.08
N PRO A 354 -9.30 9.04 10.96
CA PRO A 354 -7.88 8.95 10.57
C PRO A 354 -7.25 10.36 10.50
N VAL A 355 -6.04 10.53 11.05
CA VAL A 355 -5.41 11.86 11.18
C VAL A 355 -4.97 12.44 9.83
N HIS A 356 -4.64 11.56 8.87
CA HIS A 356 -4.26 11.92 7.51
C HIS A 356 -5.05 11.06 6.52
N MET A 357 -5.34 11.63 5.36
CA MET A 357 -5.94 10.90 4.24
C MET A 357 -4.92 10.58 3.15
N LEU A 358 -3.89 11.41 2.97
CA LEU A 358 -2.76 11.13 2.07
C LEU A 358 -1.50 11.68 2.70
N VAL A 359 -0.57 10.80 3.04
CA VAL A 359 0.67 11.14 3.76
C VAL A 359 1.85 10.38 3.19
N PRO A 360 2.99 11.05 2.89
CA PRO A 360 4.23 10.41 2.52
C PRO A 360 5.03 10.01 3.76
N VAL A 361 5.76 8.91 3.67
CA VAL A 361 6.69 8.41 4.70
C VAL A 361 8.01 7.97 4.06
N GLU A 362 9.07 7.90 4.84
CA GLU A 362 10.42 7.63 4.35
C GLU A 362 10.82 6.15 4.42
N THR A 363 10.35 5.43 5.44
CA THR A 363 10.79 4.05 5.74
C THR A 363 9.62 3.08 5.88
N LYS A 364 9.89 1.78 5.72
CA LYS A 364 8.85 0.75 5.90
C LYS A 364 8.32 0.73 7.33
N GLU A 365 9.16 1.01 8.32
CA GLU A 365 8.79 1.10 9.73
C GLU A 365 7.79 2.25 9.96
N GLU A 366 8.06 3.43 9.39
CA GLU A 366 7.11 4.54 9.39
C GLU A 366 5.82 4.20 8.63
N ALA A 367 5.92 3.49 7.51
CA ALA A 367 4.76 3.07 6.74
C ALA A 367 3.85 2.14 7.54
N ILE A 368 4.43 1.19 8.28
CA ILE A 368 3.70 0.27 9.15
C ILE A 368 3.05 1.06 10.30
N ALA A 369 3.81 1.87 11.03
CA ALA A 369 3.29 2.62 12.17
C ALA A 369 2.19 3.61 11.76
N MET A 370 2.41 4.36 10.67
CA MET A 370 1.42 5.26 10.11
C MET A 370 0.18 4.50 9.63
N SER A 371 0.36 3.37 8.94
CA SER A 371 -0.78 2.56 8.49
C SER A 371 -1.60 2.04 9.65
N ALA A 372 -0.96 1.55 10.72
CA ALA A 372 -1.64 1.10 11.94
C ALA A 372 -2.43 2.24 12.60
N LYS A 373 -1.85 3.44 12.68
CA LYS A 373 -2.53 4.65 13.18
C LYS A 373 -3.72 5.06 12.32
N LEU A 374 -3.60 4.98 11.00
CA LEU A 374 -4.67 5.33 10.06
C LEU A 374 -5.78 4.29 10.00
N LEU A 375 -5.71 3.18 10.74
CA LEU A 375 -6.83 2.25 10.97
C LEU A 375 -7.82 2.76 12.02
N HIS A 376 -7.46 3.73 12.85
CA HIS A 376 -8.38 4.32 13.82
C HIS A 376 -9.60 4.93 13.15
N ARG A 377 -10.78 4.72 13.75
CA ARG A 377 -12.07 5.18 13.23
C ARG A 377 -12.92 5.82 14.34
N PRO A 378 -13.56 6.99 14.11
CA PRO A 378 -14.37 7.66 15.13
C PRO A 378 -15.52 6.79 15.67
N LEU A 379 -16.15 6.01 14.78
CA LEU A 379 -17.27 5.13 15.11
C LEU A 379 -16.86 3.68 15.38
N ALA A 380 -15.56 3.39 15.59
CA ALA A 380 -15.12 2.06 15.96
C ALA A 380 -15.77 1.64 17.29
N LEU A 381 -16.28 0.41 17.35
CA LEU A 381 -16.72 -0.19 18.60
C LEU A 381 -15.52 -0.54 19.47
N ARG A 382 -15.79 -0.91 20.73
CA ARG A 382 -14.76 -1.17 21.74
C ARG A 382 -13.67 -2.13 21.26
N ASP A 383 -14.03 -3.30 20.74
CA ASP A 383 -13.06 -4.36 20.42
C ASP A 383 -12.20 -4.04 19.18
N PRO A 384 -12.76 -3.56 18.04
CA PRO A 384 -11.95 -3.07 16.92
C PRO A 384 -11.03 -1.90 17.30
N ARG A 385 -11.47 -1.05 18.23
CA ARG A 385 -10.66 0.08 18.69
C ARG A 385 -9.52 -0.35 19.60
N LEU A 386 -9.73 -1.36 20.43
CA LEU A 386 -8.66 -2.03 21.15
C LEU A 386 -7.63 -2.60 20.17
N ALA A 387 -8.10 -3.29 19.12
CA ALA A 387 -7.22 -3.90 18.12
C ALA A 387 -6.38 -2.86 17.35
N SER A 388 -6.99 -1.77 16.89
CA SER A 388 -6.26 -0.68 16.21
C SER A 388 -5.32 0.08 17.14
N LEU A 389 -5.71 0.33 18.40
CA LEU A 389 -4.82 0.96 19.38
C LEU A 389 -3.64 0.08 19.76
N GLU A 390 -3.83 -1.23 19.90
CA GLU A 390 -2.72 -2.15 20.13
C GLU A 390 -1.81 -2.24 18.91
N ALA A 391 -2.36 -2.28 17.69
CA ALA A 391 -1.55 -2.29 16.47
C ALA A 391 -0.65 -1.05 16.34
N GLU A 392 -1.19 0.16 16.61
CA GLU A 392 -0.39 1.39 16.63
C GLU A 392 0.66 1.36 17.74
N ASN A 393 0.26 1.02 18.97
CA ASN A 393 1.14 1.01 20.13
C ASN A 393 2.28 -0.01 20.00
N GLU A 394 2.00 -1.16 19.41
CA GLU A 394 3.01 -2.18 19.15
C GLU A 394 3.99 -1.72 18.08
N ALA A 395 3.51 -1.24 16.93
CA ALA A 395 4.36 -0.73 15.86
C ALA A 395 5.27 0.40 16.34
N HIS A 396 4.71 1.37 17.06
CA HIS A 396 5.51 2.48 17.59
C HIS A 396 6.55 1.99 18.60
N LYS A 397 6.19 1.07 19.49
CA LYS A 397 7.10 0.58 20.53
C LYS A 397 8.22 -0.27 19.95
N GLU A 398 7.91 -1.08 18.94
CA GLU A 398 8.85 -1.97 18.26
C GLU A 398 9.87 -1.18 17.44
N PHE A 399 9.43 -0.20 16.64
CA PHE A 399 10.31 0.50 15.70
C PHE A 399 10.94 1.78 16.26
N PHE A 400 10.27 2.46 17.20
CA PHE A 400 10.73 3.75 17.74
C PHE A 400 11.01 3.73 19.24
N GLY A 401 10.74 2.62 19.93
CA GLY A 401 11.02 2.47 21.37
C GLY A 401 10.06 3.21 22.30
N GLU A 402 9.08 3.94 21.76
CA GLU A 402 8.12 4.78 22.49
C GLU A 402 6.69 4.58 22.00
N TYR A 403 5.71 5.21 22.66
CA TYR A 403 4.33 5.26 22.17
C TYR A 403 4.15 6.53 21.34
N SER A 404 3.21 6.52 20.38
CA SER A 404 2.84 7.74 19.64
C SER A 404 2.42 8.84 20.63
N ASP A 405 2.89 10.06 20.48
CA ASP A 405 2.63 11.20 21.37
C ASP A 405 1.13 11.50 21.63
N ASP A 406 0.26 11.03 20.73
CA ASP A 406 -1.19 11.22 20.75
C ASP A 406 -2.01 9.95 21.02
N TRP A 407 -1.39 8.82 21.39
CA TRP A 407 -2.08 7.55 21.63
C TRP A 407 -3.27 7.69 22.63
N HIS A 408 -3.09 8.56 23.63
CA HIS A 408 -4.08 8.87 24.67
C HIS A 408 -5.36 9.51 24.13
N LEU A 409 -5.29 10.19 22.97
CA LEU A 409 -6.46 10.81 22.32
C LEU A 409 -7.45 9.76 21.80
N TYR A 410 -7.00 8.53 21.61
CA TYR A 410 -7.81 7.41 21.14
C TYR A 410 -8.41 6.59 22.27
N VAL A 411 -8.30 6.98 23.55
CA VAL A 411 -8.83 6.21 24.70
C VAL A 411 -10.19 6.78 25.15
N ARG A 412 -11.21 5.91 25.27
CA ARG A 412 -12.55 6.25 25.83
C ARG A 412 -12.92 5.41 27.05
N SER A 413 -12.20 4.32 27.29
CA SER A 413 -12.36 3.46 28.46
C SER A 413 -11.11 2.61 28.68
N GLU A 414 -10.90 2.14 29.90
CA GLU A 414 -9.84 1.19 30.25
C GLU A 414 -9.99 -0.16 29.54
N GLN A 415 -11.21 -0.49 29.12
CA GLN A 415 -11.52 -1.74 28.43
C GLN A 415 -10.98 -1.76 26.99
N GLU A 416 -10.63 -0.61 26.44
CA GLU A 416 -10.04 -0.49 25.10
C GLU A 416 -8.50 -0.58 25.15
N LEU A 417 -7.92 -0.69 26.35
CA LEU A 417 -6.50 -0.95 26.54
C LEU A 417 -6.25 -2.47 26.60
N HIS A 418 -5.29 -2.92 25.79
CA HIS A 418 -4.90 -4.32 25.72
C HIS A 418 -4.47 -4.83 27.11
N VAL A 419 -4.93 -6.02 27.48
CA VAL A 419 -4.78 -6.57 28.85
C VAL A 419 -3.33 -6.62 29.32
N MET A 420 -2.40 -6.95 28.43
CA MET A 420 -0.97 -7.08 28.75
C MET A 420 -0.30 -5.72 29.04
N ARG A 421 -0.81 -4.63 28.44
CA ARG A 421 -0.24 -3.28 28.55
C ARG A 421 -1.09 -2.34 29.40
N ARG A 422 -2.28 -2.76 29.84
CA ARG A 422 -3.26 -1.90 30.54
C ARG A 422 -2.66 -1.19 31.75
N ALA A 423 -1.96 -1.92 32.63
CA ALA A 423 -1.38 -1.33 33.83
C ALA A 423 -0.26 -0.32 33.52
N GLU A 424 0.49 -0.50 32.43
CA GLU A 424 1.47 0.47 31.96
C GLU A 424 0.80 1.72 31.39
N LEU A 425 -0.15 1.54 30.46
CA LEU A 425 -0.84 2.62 29.78
C LEU A 425 -1.67 3.48 30.76
N LEU A 426 -2.35 2.87 31.74
CA LEU A 426 -3.06 3.63 32.78
C LEU A 426 -2.11 4.49 33.61
N ARG A 427 -0.92 3.97 33.99
CA ARG A 427 0.09 4.77 34.70
C ARG A 427 0.61 5.94 33.86
N LYS A 428 0.72 5.76 32.54
CA LYS A 428 1.08 6.84 31.62
C LYS A 428 -0.03 7.89 31.52
N LEU A 429 -1.30 7.49 31.40
CA LEU A 429 -2.43 8.43 31.43
C LEU A 429 -2.45 9.29 32.70
N GLU A 430 -2.16 8.68 33.86
CA GLU A 430 -2.07 9.39 35.13
C GLU A 430 -0.90 10.39 35.15
N LYS A 431 0.31 9.91 34.87
CA LYS A 431 1.55 10.70 35.03
C LYS A 431 1.76 11.74 33.94
N GLU A 432 1.47 11.40 32.69
CA GLU A 432 1.83 12.20 31.51
C GLU A 432 0.64 13.04 31.02
N HIS A 433 -0.59 12.56 31.22
CA HIS A 433 -1.80 13.21 30.71
C HIS A 433 -2.76 13.70 31.80
N GLY A 434 -2.43 13.48 33.08
CA GLY A 434 -3.18 14.00 34.23
C GLY A 434 -4.60 13.43 34.34
N TRP A 435 -4.80 12.17 33.95
CA TRP A 435 -6.05 11.42 34.21
C TRP A 435 -6.07 10.93 35.66
N GLU A 436 -7.26 10.72 36.25
CA GLU A 436 -7.38 10.12 37.59
C GLU A 436 -7.69 8.63 37.47
N ILE A 437 -6.79 7.80 37.97
CA ILE A 437 -6.89 6.34 37.92
C ILE A 437 -7.10 5.78 39.33
N GLU A 438 -8.06 4.87 39.48
CA GLU A 438 -8.31 4.16 40.74
C GLU A 438 -8.15 2.65 40.50
N GLY A 439 -7.02 2.10 40.92
CA GLY A 439 -6.64 0.71 40.61
C GLY A 439 -6.45 0.51 39.10
N LEU A 440 -7.29 -0.32 38.48
CA LEU A 440 -7.30 -0.57 37.03
C LEU A 440 -8.49 0.09 36.32
N ARG A 441 -9.06 1.13 36.91
CA ARG A 441 -10.22 1.86 36.35
C ARG A 441 -9.90 3.33 36.18
N ILE A 442 -10.44 3.92 35.11
CA ILE A 442 -10.37 5.35 34.88
C ILE A 442 -11.53 6.00 35.63
N LYS A 443 -11.22 6.85 36.60
CA LYS A 443 -12.22 7.57 37.40
C LYS A 443 -12.63 8.87 36.71
N ARG A 444 -11.64 9.65 36.28
CA ARG A 444 -11.83 10.89 35.52
C ARG A 444 -10.83 10.96 34.38
N ALA A 445 -11.32 11.28 33.20
CA ALA A 445 -10.51 11.47 32.00
C ALA A 445 -10.27 12.96 31.75
N ARG A 446 -9.07 13.28 31.24
CA ARG A 446 -8.75 14.63 30.81
C ARG A 446 -9.15 14.80 29.35
N HIS A 447 -10.11 15.68 29.13
CA HIS A 447 -10.56 16.05 27.80
C HIS A 447 -9.52 16.91 27.06
N ARG A 448 -9.58 16.96 25.73
CA ARG A 448 -8.70 17.81 24.89
C ARG A 448 -8.80 19.31 25.20
N SER A 449 -9.86 19.75 25.88
CA SER A 449 -9.98 21.11 26.41
C SER A 449 -9.15 21.37 27.67
N GLY A 450 -8.55 20.33 28.26
CA GLY A 450 -7.86 20.38 29.55
C GLY A 450 -8.77 20.11 30.75
N GLU A 451 -10.10 20.11 30.55
CA GLU A 451 -11.08 19.80 31.59
C GLU A 451 -10.97 18.35 32.06
N LEU A 452 -11.00 18.15 33.37
CA LEU A 452 -11.02 16.83 33.99
C LEU A 452 -12.46 16.47 34.38
N MET A 453 -13.00 15.40 33.85
CA MET A 453 -14.42 15.03 33.99
C MET A 453 -14.59 13.53 34.24
N ASP A 454 -15.71 13.15 34.84
CA ASP A 454 -16.07 11.74 34.98
C ASP A 454 -16.26 11.08 33.60
N MET A 455 -16.15 9.75 33.54
CA MET A 455 -16.20 9.01 32.28
C MET A 455 -17.55 9.13 31.54
N GLU A 456 -18.65 9.34 32.25
CA GLU A 456 -19.96 9.52 31.61
C GLU A 456 -20.00 10.86 30.87
N THR A 457 -19.57 11.93 31.52
CA THR A 457 -19.44 13.26 30.92
C THR A 457 -18.41 13.27 29.79
N TYR A 458 -17.27 12.59 29.96
CA TYR A 458 -16.24 12.46 28.94
C TYR A 458 -16.80 11.81 27.67
N ASN A 459 -17.43 10.64 27.78
CA ASN A 459 -18.01 9.93 26.64
C ASN A 459 -19.23 10.65 26.02
N LYS A 460 -19.89 11.54 26.78
CA LYS A 460 -20.91 12.46 26.27
C LYS A 460 -20.33 13.63 25.48
N LYS A 461 -19.13 14.13 25.80
CA LYS A 461 -18.51 15.26 25.09
C LYS A 461 -17.55 14.84 23.98
N TYR A 462 -16.90 13.69 24.11
CA TYR A 462 -15.78 13.26 23.27
C TYR A 462 -15.96 11.84 22.74
N GLY A 463 -15.63 11.65 21.46
CA GLY A 463 -15.88 10.41 20.73
C GLY A 463 -17.38 10.18 20.53
N ILE A 464 -17.79 8.98 20.13
CA ILE A 464 -19.21 8.70 19.85
C ILE A 464 -19.73 7.64 20.82
N GLN A 465 -20.94 7.88 21.35
CA GLN A 465 -21.59 6.93 22.25
C GLN A 465 -21.91 5.64 21.49
N LEU A 466 -21.59 4.49 22.09
CA LEU A 466 -21.90 3.19 21.49
C LEU A 466 -23.40 3.09 21.17
N GLY A 467 -23.71 2.68 19.95
CA GLY A 467 -25.09 2.56 19.47
C GLY A 467 -25.70 3.85 18.91
N ARG A 468 -25.02 5.01 19.00
CA ARG A 468 -25.47 6.23 18.31
C ARG A 468 -24.94 6.29 16.88
N TYR A 469 -25.77 6.82 16.00
CA TYR A 469 -25.42 7.14 14.63
C TYR A 469 -24.77 8.54 14.57
N SER A 470 -23.70 8.68 13.79
CA SER A 470 -23.07 9.99 13.54
C SER A 470 -22.62 10.07 12.09
N THR A 471 -22.51 11.29 11.59
CA THR A 471 -22.23 11.56 10.18
C THR A 471 -21.57 12.93 9.99
N LEU A 472 -20.78 13.06 8.92
CA LEU A 472 -20.31 14.35 8.40
C LEU A 472 -21.27 14.92 7.34
N VAL A 473 -22.33 14.20 6.99
CA VAL A 473 -23.24 14.53 5.89
C VAL A 473 -24.57 15.06 6.44
N PRO A 474 -24.86 16.37 6.33
CA PRO A 474 -26.05 16.97 6.93
C PRO A 474 -27.37 16.33 6.49
N ARG A 475 -27.48 15.92 5.22
CA ARG A 475 -28.70 15.29 4.68
C ARG A 475 -29.02 13.90 5.26
N LEU A 476 -28.11 13.31 6.04
CA LEU A 476 -28.33 12.02 6.69
C LEU A 476 -28.81 12.16 8.13
N ILE A 477 -28.87 13.39 8.68
CA ILE A 477 -29.43 13.65 10.00
C ILE A 477 -30.94 13.34 9.96
N THR A 478 -31.38 12.44 10.83
CA THR A 478 -32.74 11.91 10.84
C THR A 478 -33.71 12.77 11.66
N GLY A 479 -33.22 13.46 12.70
CA GLY A 479 -34.00 14.44 13.42
C GLY A 479 -34.09 15.72 12.63
N LYS A 480 -35.25 15.95 12.00
CA LYS A 480 -35.72 17.32 11.83
C LYS A 480 -35.81 17.92 13.23
N ALA A 481 -35.14 19.04 13.48
CA ALA A 481 -35.76 20.04 14.33
C ALA A 481 -37.17 20.22 13.76
N ILE A 482 -38.19 19.83 14.51
CA ILE A 482 -39.55 20.29 14.25
C ILE A 482 -39.49 21.79 14.57
N SER A 483 -39.00 22.60 13.63
CA SER A 483 -39.26 24.02 13.62
C SER A 483 -40.72 24.16 13.24
N SER A 484 -41.54 24.34 14.26
CA SER A 484 -42.96 24.66 14.15
C SER A 484 -43.17 26.09 13.63
N ASP A 485 -42.61 26.44 12.48
CA ASP A 485 -42.73 27.79 11.90
C ASP A 485 -42.72 27.74 10.36
N ASP A 486 -43.50 26.83 9.77
CA ASP A 486 -44.00 26.99 8.39
C ASP A 486 -45.23 26.10 8.20
N SER A 487 -46.37 26.63 8.65
CA SER A 487 -47.73 26.23 8.25
C SER A 487 -48.53 27.46 7.85
#